data_AF-A0A949XLS2-F1
#
_entry.id   AF-A0A949XLS2-F1
#
_cell.length_a   1.000
_cell.length_b   1.000
_cell.length_c   1.000
_cell.angle_alpha   90.00
_cell.angle_beta   90.00
_cell.angle_gamma   90.00
#
_symmetry.space_group_name_H-M   'P 1'
#
loop_
_entity.id
_entity.type
_entity.pdbx_description
1 polymer ?
#
loop_
_entity_poly.entity_id
_entity_poly.type
_entity_poly.pdbx_seq_one_letter_code
_entity_poly.pdbx_strand_id
1 'polypeptide(L)'
;MIEHTQTPDEELLDQWSHLRRSQRVQAFQSLPREFTDNFFLGLDPKGQAELVLSLPEGERRLYVRLLAPDDAADMIQECPAPRREYLMELMDDMTREEAKALLDYRADVAGGLMNPRFARLRA
;
A
#
# COMPACT_ATOMS: atom_id res chain seq x y z
N MET A 1 21.89 9.73 -28.75
CA MET A 1 20.72 8.95 -28.30
C MET A 1 21.14 8.33 -26.99
N ILE A 2 20.56 8.78 -25.89
CA ILE A 2 20.78 8.11 -24.59
C ILE A 2 19.82 6.92 -24.64
N GLU A 3 20.35 5.70 -24.69
CA GLU A 3 19.53 4.52 -24.48
C GLU A 3 19.00 4.62 -23.05
N HIS A 4 17.71 4.87 -22.91
CA HIS A 4 17.04 4.70 -21.62
C HIS A 4 16.98 3.20 -21.38
N THR A 5 18.02 2.65 -20.77
CA THR A 5 17.99 1.28 -20.28
C THR A 5 17.05 1.28 -19.08
N GLN A 6 15.83 0.81 -19.29
CA GLN A 6 14.83 0.64 -18.24
C GLN A 6 15.40 -0.29 -17.18
N THR A 7 15.24 0.05 -15.89
CA THR A 7 15.73 -0.81 -14.82
C THR A 7 14.80 -2.03 -14.66
N PRO A 8 15.27 -3.15 -14.08
CA PRO A 8 14.44 -4.34 -13.91
C PRO A 8 13.13 -4.11 -13.14
N ASP A 9 13.12 -3.19 -12.17
CA ASP A 9 11.92 -2.78 -11.44
C ASP A 9 10.94 -1.99 -12.33
N GLU A 10 11.45 -1.04 -13.12
CA GLU A 10 10.62 -0.28 -14.06
C GLU A 10 9.99 -1.21 -15.10
N GLU A 11 10.74 -2.16 -15.66
CA GLU A 11 10.22 -3.14 -16.61
C GLU A 11 9.13 -4.02 -15.99
N LEU A 12 9.29 -4.39 -14.72
CA LEU A 12 8.32 -5.20 -14.00
C LEU A 12 7.05 -4.39 -13.67
N LEU A 13 7.18 -3.11 -13.31
CA LEU A 13 6.05 -2.21 -13.03
C LEU A 13 5.14 -2.08 -14.25
N ASP A 14 5.71 -1.86 -15.44
CA ASP A 14 4.94 -1.75 -16.69
C ASP A 14 4.14 -3.02 -17.01
N GLN A 15 4.69 -4.17 -16.66
CA GLN A 15 4.06 -5.47 -16.90
C GLN A 15 3.13 -5.91 -15.76
N TRP A 16 3.22 -5.29 -14.58
CA TRP A 16 2.60 -5.79 -13.35
C TRP A 16 1.08 -5.97 -13.44
N SER A 17 0.41 -5.04 -14.10
CA SER A 17 -1.04 -5.05 -14.33
C SER A 17 -1.50 -6.21 -15.22
N HIS A 18 -0.60 -6.71 -16.09
CA HIS A 18 -0.85 -7.82 -17.01
C HIS A 18 -0.52 -9.19 -16.38
N LEU A 19 0.24 -9.23 -15.29
CA LEU A 19 0.61 -10.46 -14.60
C LEU A 19 -0.54 -11.01 -13.76
N ARG A 20 -0.71 -12.34 -13.78
CA ARG A 20 -1.60 -13.03 -12.85
C ARG A 20 -1.02 -13.00 -11.44
N ARG A 21 -1.87 -13.11 -10.42
CA ARG A 21 -1.45 -13.12 -9.00
C ARG A 21 -0.34 -14.13 -8.70
N SER A 22 -0.40 -15.33 -9.29
CA SER A 22 0.64 -16.36 -9.12
C SER A 22 1.98 -15.97 -9.76
N GLN A 23 1.96 -15.21 -10.85
CA GLN A 23 3.15 -14.74 -11.57
C GLN A 23 3.77 -13.53 -10.86
N ARG A 24 2.96 -12.65 -10.27
CA ARG A 24 3.40 -11.45 -9.55
C ARG A 24 4.41 -11.76 -8.43
N VAL A 25 4.11 -12.75 -7.59
CA VAL A 25 5.01 -13.15 -6.49
C VAL A 25 6.32 -13.72 -7.04
N GLN A 26 6.24 -14.58 -8.05
CA GLN A 26 7.43 -15.17 -8.66
C GLN A 26 8.30 -14.10 -9.34
N ALA A 27 7.68 -13.16 -10.06
CA ALA A 27 8.38 -12.09 -10.74
C ALA A 27 9.07 -11.15 -9.73
N PHE A 28 8.37 -10.79 -8.65
CA PHE A 28 8.94 -10.02 -7.56
C PHE A 28 10.12 -10.74 -6.88
N GLN A 29 10.01 -12.04 -6.60
CA GLN A 29 11.09 -12.83 -6.01
C GLN A 29 12.28 -13.05 -6.95
N SER A 30 12.07 -12.95 -8.27
CA SER A 30 13.14 -13.01 -9.26
C SER A 30 13.86 -11.68 -9.46
N LEU A 31 13.31 -10.59 -8.93
CA LEU A 31 13.89 -9.26 -9.05
C LEU A 31 15.16 -9.17 -8.18
N PRO A 32 16.27 -8.59 -8.68
CA PRO A 32 17.45 -8.42 -7.86
C PRO A 32 17.14 -7.56 -6.64
N ARG A 33 17.70 -7.93 -5.49
CA ARG A 33 17.33 -7.35 -4.18
C ARG A 33 17.52 -5.84 -4.09
N GLU A 34 18.43 -5.27 -4.87
CA GLU A 34 18.64 -3.81 -4.91
C GLU A 34 17.48 -3.04 -5.55
N PHE A 35 16.62 -3.72 -6.33
CA PHE A 35 15.48 -3.11 -7.02
C PHE A 35 14.13 -3.40 -6.34
N THR A 36 14.08 -4.31 -5.35
CA THR A 36 12.79 -4.72 -4.73
C THR A 36 12.10 -3.58 -4.01
N ASP A 37 12.86 -2.69 -3.39
CA ASP A 37 12.33 -1.60 -2.59
C ASP A 37 11.74 -0.52 -3.51
N ASN A 38 12.47 -0.13 -4.56
CA ASN A 38 11.98 0.81 -5.58
C ASN A 38 10.74 0.27 -6.29
N PHE A 39 10.76 -1.02 -6.68
CA PHE A 39 9.61 -1.68 -7.26
C PHE A 39 8.39 -1.61 -6.34
N PHE A 40 8.56 -1.98 -5.07
CA PHE A 40 7.47 -2.01 -4.10
C PHE A 40 6.90 -0.61 -3.85
N LEU A 41 7.75 0.40 -3.70
CA LEU A 41 7.36 1.80 -3.53
C LEU A 41 6.68 2.38 -4.79
N GLY A 42 7.02 1.87 -5.97
CA GLY A 42 6.39 2.26 -7.23
C GLY A 42 4.99 1.67 -7.48
N LEU A 43 4.56 0.69 -6.68
CA LEU A 43 3.22 0.13 -6.78
C LEU A 43 2.16 1.08 -6.21
N ASP A 44 0.94 0.98 -6.74
CA ASP A 44 -0.22 1.60 -6.12
C ASP A 44 -0.54 0.93 -4.76
N PRO A 45 -1.26 1.62 -3.84
CA PRO A 45 -1.51 1.09 -2.49
C PRO A 45 -2.21 -0.28 -2.50
N LYS A 46 -3.07 -0.53 -3.49
CA LYS A 46 -3.70 -1.83 -3.71
C LYS A 46 -2.69 -2.91 -4.11
N GLY A 47 -1.79 -2.61 -5.06
CA GLY A 47 -0.71 -3.50 -5.47
C GLY A 47 0.24 -3.84 -4.32
N GLN A 48 0.58 -2.84 -3.50
CA GLN A 48 1.37 -3.03 -2.27
C GLN A 48 0.68 -4.02 -1.32
N ALA A 49 -0.60 -3.81 -1.01
CA ALA A 49 -1.36 -4.68 -0.11
C ALA A 49 -1.45 -6.12 -0.66
N GLU A 50 -1.72 -6.28 -1.95
CA GLU A 50 -1.79 -7.59 -2.61
C GLU A 50 -0.45 -8.33 -2.57
N LEU A 51 0.66 -7.61 -2.80
CA LEU A 51 2.00 -8.18 -2.76
C LEU A 51 2.35 -8.61 -1.34
N VAL A 52 2.24 -7.71 -0.35
CA VAL A 52 2.55 -8.00 1.06
C VAL A 52 1.77 -9.21 1.55
N LEU A 53 0.47 -9.29 1.29
CA LEU A 53 -0.34 -10.44 1.71
C LEU A 53 0.01 -11.75 1.01
N SER A 54 0.69 -11.69 -0.13
CA SER A 54 1.10 -12.86 -0.90
C SER A 54 2.55 -13.30 -0.59
N LEU A 55 3.34 -12.46 0.07
CA LEU A 55 4.68 -12.80 0.53
C LEU A 55 4.68 -13.75 1.75
N PRO A 56 5.79 -14.48 1.99
CA PRO A 56 6.01 -15.20 3.24
C PRO A 56 5.94 -14.27 4.45
N GLU A 57 5.40 -14.76 5.57
CA GLU A 57 5.16 -13.95 6.77
C GLU A 57 6.41 -13.21 7.29
N GLY A 58 7.58 -13.87 7.21
CA GLY A 58 8.86 -13.29 7.63
C GLY A 58 9.31 -12.07 6.80
N GLU A 59 8.82 -11.92 5.57
CA GLU A 59 9.16 -10.82 4.67
C GLU A 59 8.15 -9.67 4.75
N ARG A 60 6.91 -9.93 5.15
CA ARG A 60 5.85 -8.91 5.16
C ARG A 60 6.21 -7.71 6.03
N ARG A 61 6.76 -7.98 7.21
CA ARG A 61 7.18 -6.93 8.15
C ARG A 61 8.25 -6.02 7.56
N LEU A 62 9.13 -6.54 6.70
CA LEU A 62 10.16 -5.73 6.04
C LEU A 62 9.52 -4.67 5.14
N TYR A 63 8.60 -5.09 4.27
CA TYR A 63 7.98 -4.20 3.29
C TYR A 63 6.95 -3.25 3.91
N VAL A 64 6.21 -3.69 4.94
CA VAL A 64 5.31 -2.80 5.68
C VAL A 64 6.09 -1.66 6.34
N ARG A 65 7.30 -1.93 6.86
CA ARG A 65 8.17 -0.92 7.50
C ARG A 65 8.93 -0.03 6.51
N LEU A 66 8.89 -0.36 5.22
CA LEU A 66 9.48 0.47 4.17
C LEU A 66 8.59 1.68 3.84
N LEU A 67 7.28 1.56 4.08
CA LEU A 67 6.30 2.61 3.81
C LEU A 67 6.38 3.73 4.85
N ALA A 68 6.21 4.96 4.39
CA ALA A 68 5.90 6.07 5.26
C ALA A 68 4.51 5.84 5.91
N PRO A 69 4.22 6.44 7.09
CA PRO A 69 2.97 6.20 7.81
C PRO A 69 1.70 6.49 6.99
N ASP A 70 1.75 7.49 6.10
CA ASP A 70 0.67 7.86 5.18
C ASP A 70 0.48 6.85 4.05
N ASP A 71 1.56 6.44 3.39
CA ASP A 71 1.51 5.36 2.39
C ASP A 71 1.02 4.04 3.01
N ALA A 72 1.46 3.75 4.22
CA ALA A 72 1.05 2.59 4.99
C ALA A 72 -0.46 2.63 5.30
N ALA A 73 -0.98 3.81 5.68
CA ALA A 73 -2.41 4.03 5.87
C ALA A 73 -3.18 3.84 4.55
N ASP A 74 -2.68 4.34 3.42
CA ASP A 74 -3.28 4.14 2.09
C ASP A 74 -3.38 2.65 1.74
N MET A 75 -2.27 1.92 1.90
CA MET A 75 -2.21 0.48 1.63
C MET A 75 -3.22 -0.29 2.50
N ILE A 76 -3.38 0.09 3.79
CA ILE A 76 -4.37 -0.54 4.68
C ILE A 76 -5.79 -0.26 4.22
N GLN A 77 -6.10 0.93 3.70
CA GLN A 77 -7.45 1.25 3.22
C GLN A 77 -7.85 0.39 2.01
N GLU A 78 -6.91 0.14 1.09
CA GLU A 78 -7.13 -0.74 -0.06
C GLU A 78 -7.19 -2.23 0.31
N CYS A 79 -6.72 -2.59 1.51
CA CYS A 79 -6.76 -3.95 2.01
C CYS A 79 -8.19 -4.36 2.46
N PRO A 80 -8.62 -5.62 2.20
CA PRO A 80 -9.87 -6.14 2.73
C PRO A 80 -9.95 -6.02 4.25
N ALA A 81 -11.10 -5.60 4.79
CA ALA A 81 -11.30 -5.34 6.22
C ALA A 81 -10.75 -6.43 7.17
N PRO A 82 -10.93 -7.75 6.92
CA PRO A 82 -10.41 -8.80 7.80
C PRO A 82 -8.87 -8.87 7.88
N ARG A 83 -8.15 -8.18 7.00
CA ARG A 83 -6.68 -8.19 6.90
C ARG A 83 -6.04 -6.89 7.39
N ARG A 84 -6.83 -5.83 7.60
CA ARG A 84 -6.32 -4.51 8.01
C ARG A 84 -5.62 -4.54 9.36
N GLU A 85 -6.27 -5.16 10.36
CA GLU A 85 -5.71 -5.30 11.71
C GLU A 85 -4.40 -6.10 11.67
N TYR A 86 -4.36 -7.20 10.91
CA TYR A 86 -3.14 -7.97 10.70
C TYR A 86 -2.02 -7.12 10.09
N LEU A 87 -2.29 -6.30 9.07
CA LEU A 87 -1.27 -5.42 8.49
C LEU A 87 -0.79 -4.33 9.46
N MET A 88 -1.70 -3.79 10.29
CA MET A 88 -1.35 -2.85 11.36
C MET A 88 -0.40 -3.49 12.39
N GLU A 89 -0.60 -4.77 12.74
CA GLU A 89 0.27 -5.51 13.67
C GLU A 89 1.70 -5.75 13.14
N LEU A 90 1.88 -5.68 11.82
CA LEU A 90 3.20 -5.79 11.20
C LEU A 90 4.04 -4.52 11.34
N MET A 91 3.40 -3.37 11.54
CA MET A 91 4.08 -2.09 11.78
C MET A 91 4.72 -2.07 13.17
N ASP A 92 5.78 -1.28 13.32
CA ASP A 92 6.24 -0.86 14.65
C ASP A 92 5.25 0.12 15.29
N ASP A 93 5.39 0.32 16.60
CA ASP A 93 4.39 1.03 17.40
C ASP A 93 4.22 2.48 16.95
N MET A 94 5.30 3.17 16.59
CA MET A 94 5.26 4.57 16.16
C MET A 94 4.52 4.71 14.82
N THR A 95 4.92 3.95 13.80
CA THR A 95 4.25 3.98 12.49
C THR A 95 2.78 3.54 12.61
N ARG A 96 2.47 2.58 13.48
CA ARG A 96 1.09 2.13 13.72
C ARG A 96 0.23 3.24 14.32
N GLU A 97 0.73 3.97 15.31
CA GLU A 97 -0.01 5.08 15.92
C GLU A 97 -0.28 6.20 14.92
N GLU A 98 0.72 6.57 14.12
CA GLU A 98 0.59 7.58 13.07
C GLU A 98 -0.39 7.15 11.97
N ALA A 99 -0.24 5.93 11.45
CA ALA A 99 -1.15 5.39 10.44
C ALA A 99 -2.59 5.31 10.98
N LYS A 100 -2.78 4.91 12.24
CA LYS A 100 -4.10 4.89 12.88
C LYS A 100 -4.72 6.29 12.94
N ALA A 101 -3.96 7.29 13.37
CA ALA A 101 -4.45 8.67 13.44
C ALA A 101 -4.89 9.18 12.05
N LEU A 102 -4.15 8.83 11.00
CA LEU A 102 -4.51 9.17 9.61
C LEU A 102 -5.78 8.46 9.15
N LEU A 103 -5.95 7.18 9.48
CA LEU A 103 -7.16 6.41 9.15
C LEU A 103 -8.40 6.98 9.85
N ASP A 104 -8.28 7.31 11.14
CA ASP A 104 -9.37 7.89 11.94
C ASP A 104 -9.76 9.28 11.39
N TYR A 105 -8.78 10.15 11.11
CA TYR A 105 -9.03 11.46 10.50
C TYR A 105 -9.76 11.35 9.15
N ARG A 106 -9.36 10.40 8.30
CA ARG A 106 -10.02 10.18 7.00
C ARG A 106 -11.44 9.66 7.16
N ALA A 107 -11.69 8.79 8.15
CA ALA A 107 -13.03 8.31 8.45
C ALA A 107 -13.95 9.46 8.91
N ASP A 108 -13.43 10.37 9.74
CA ASP A 108 -14.15 11.56 10.19
C ASP A 108 -14.45 12.53 9.05
N VAL A 109 -13.47 12.77 8.15
CA VAL A 109 -13.66 13.61 6.96
C VAL A 109 -14.67 12.98 5.98
N ALA A 110 -14.57 11.67 5.73
CA ALA A 110 -15.52 10.95 4.88
C ALA A 110 -16.94 10.96 5.48
N GLY A 111 -17.07 10.78 6.80
CA GLY A 111 -18.33 10.85 7.52
C GLY A 111 -18.93 12.27 7.56
N GLY A 112 -18.09 13.29 7.68
CA GLY A 112 -18.48 14.70 7.64
C GLY A 112 -18.90 15.20 6.24
N LEU A 113 -18.29 14.65 5.18
CA LEU A 113 -18.68 14.91 3.79
C LEU A 113 -19.92 14.10 3.35
N MET A 114 -20.20 12.96 3.99
CA MET A 114 -21.39 12.11 3.76
C MET A 114 -22.66 12.56 4.51
N ASN A 115 -22.80 13.84 4.86
CA ASN A 115 -24.08 14.38 5.34
C ASN A 115 -24.75 15.29 4.30
N PRO A 116 -25.67 14.78 3.46
CA PRO A 116 -26.60 15.64 2.75
C PRO A 116 -27.77 15.97 3.68
N ARG A 117 -27.85 17.24 4.13
CA ARG A 117 -28.93 17.89 4.91
C ARG A 117 -28.72 17.80 6.43
N PHE A 118 -28.58 18.89 7.19
CA PHE A 118 -29.50 20.03 7.29
C PHE A 118 -28.76 21.26 7.85
N ALA A 119 -28.68 22.33 7.05
CA ALA A 119 -28.67 23.69 7.59
C ALA A 119 -29.90 24.40 6.98
N ARG A 120 -31.06 24.18 7.60
CA ARG A 120 -32.22 25.04 7.36
C ARG A 120 -31.93 26.37 8.06
N LEU A 121 -31.55 27.38 7.29
CA LEU A 121 -31.63 28.76 7.74
C LEU A 121 -33.08 29.04 8.15
N ARG A 122 -33.31 29.42 9.40
CA ARG A 122 -34.54 30.09 9.82
C ARG A 122 -34.20 31.26 10.72
N ALA A 123 -34.71 32.41 10.28
CA ALA A 123 -34.84 33.72 10.89
C ALA A 123 -33.54 34.51 11.10
#